data_AF-A0A7X1Y339-F1
#
_entry.id   AF-A0A7X1Y339-F1
#
_cell.length_a   1.000
_cell.length_b   1.000
_cell.length_c   1.000
_cell.angle_alpha   90.00
_cell.angle_beta   90.00
_cell.angle_gamma   90.00
#
_symmetry.space_group_name_H-M   'P 1'
#
loop_
_entity.id
_entity.type
_entity.pdbx_description
1 polymer ?
#
loop_
_entity_poly.entity_id
_entity_poly.type
_entity_poly.pdbx_seq_one_letter_code
_entity_poly.pdbx_strand_id
1 'polypeptide(L)' 'MAQKQEEDDKVRLDKWLWAARFYKTRALAKAAIESGKVHCRGERCKPS' A
#
# COMPACT_ATOMS: atom_id res chain seq x y z
N MET A 1 28.63 -0.45 11.11
CA MET A 1 27.42 -0.33 11.96
C MET A 1 26.22 -0.42 11.04
N ALA A 2 25.33 -1.39 11.25
CA ALA A 2 24.21 -1.65 10.35
C ALA A 2 23.17 -0.52 10.46
N GLN A 3 22.93 0.19 9.35
CA GLN A 3 21.87 1.18 9.24
C GLN A 3 20.53 0.44 9.24
N LYS A 4 19.78 0.53 10.35
CA LYS A 4 18.40 0.05 10.45
C LYS A 4 17.49 1.28 10.35
N GLN A 5 17.27 1.70 9.10
CA GLN A 5 16.55 2.92 8.74
C GLN A 5 15.04 2.67 8.67
N GLU A 6 14.27 3.46 9.41
CA GLU A 6 12.93 3.98 9.04
C GLU A 6 11.87 2.97 8.53
N GLU A 7 11.79 1.77 9.10
CA GLU A 7 10.78 0.77 8.68
C GLU A 7 9.46 0.83 9.46
N ASP A 8 9.35 1.63 10.54
CA ASP A 8 8.18 1.57 11.43
C ASP A 8 7.00 2.45 10.96
N ASP A 9 7.25 3.48 10.13
CA ASP A 9 6.21 4.41 9.64
C ASP A 9 5.64 4.05 8.26
N LYS A 10 6.12 2.98 7.62
CA LYS A 10 5.56 2.53 6.34
C LYS A 10 4.27 1.74 6.56
N VAL A 11 3.16 2.46 6.64
CA VAL A 11 1.82 1.86 6.56
C VAL A 11 1.61 1.28 5.17
N ARG A 12 1.36 -0.03 5.09
CA ARG A 12 1.05 -0.70 3.83
C ARG A 12 -0.14 -0.05 3.14
N LEU A 13 -0.04 0.13 1.84
CA LEU A 13 -1.02 0.86 1.05
C LEU A 13 -2.42 0.22 1.09
N ASP A 14 -2.50 -1.12 1.13
CA ASP A 14 -3.78 -1.85 1.27
C ASP A 14 -4.45 -1.55 2.62
N LYS A 15 -3.66 -1.41 3.69
CA LYS A 15 -4.14 -1.07 5.02
C LYS A 15 -4.64 0.38 5.07
N TRP A 16 -3.90 1.30 4.46
CA TRP A 16 -4.29 2.71 4.37
C TRP A 16 -5.58 2.89 3.55
N LEU A 17 -5.67 2.25 2.38
CA LEU A 17 -6.82 2.35 1.48
C LEU A 17 -8.11 1.81 2.10
N TRP A 18 -8.02 0.75 2.91
CA TRP A 18 -9.15 0.23 3.66
C TRP A 18 -9.53 1.17 4.83
N ALA A 19 -8.55 1.65 5.58
CA ALA A 19 -8.79 2.60 6.70
C ALA A 19 -9.40 3.92 6.21
N ALA A 20 -8.96 4.41 5.05
CA ALA A 20 -9.48 5.60 4.37
C ALA A 20 -10.84 5.36 3.65
N ARG A 21 -11.42 4.16 3.76
CA ARG A 21 -12.73 3.77 3.21
C ARG A 21 -12.86 3.83 1.68
N PHE A 22 -11.75 3.81 0.93
CA PHE A 22 -11.78 3.67 -0.53
C PHE A 22 -12.27 2.29 -0.97
N TYR A 23 -11.97 1.25 -0.19
CA TYR A 23 -12.38 -0.12 -0.48
C TYR A 23 -13.04 -0.76 0.74
N LYS A 24 -14.08 -1.57 0.50
CA LYS A 24 -14.85 -2.27 1.54
C LYS A 24 -14.02 -3.27 2.34
N THR A 25 -13.03 -3.90 1.69
CA THR A 25 -12.18 -4.93 2.30
C THR A 25 -10.72 -4.73 1.91
N ARG A 26 -9.79 -5.21 2.74
CA ARG A 26 -8.36 -5.21 2.42
C ARG A 26 -8.04 -6.02 1.15
N ALA A 27 -8.78 -7.09 0.89
CA ALA A 27 -8.60 -7.90 -0.32
C ALA A 27 -8.91 -7.10 -1.60
N LEU A 28 -9.97 -6.28 -1.58
CA LEU A 28 -10.30 -5.38 -2.69
C LEU A 28 -9.24 -4.29 -2.90
N ALA A 29 -8.71 -3.73 -1.80
CA ALA A 29 -7.59 -2.79 -1.88
C ALA A 29 -6.35 -3.44 -2.49
N LYS A 30 -6.00 -4.67 -2.06
CA LYS A 30 -4.89 -5.44 -2.63
C LYS A 30 -5.09 -5.73 -4.12
N ALA A 31 -6.28 -6.19 -4.51
CA ALA A 31 -6.61 -6.44 -5.91
C ALA A 31 -6.58 -5.16 -6.77
N ALA A 32 -6.95 -4.01 -6.21
CA ALA A 32 -6.84 -2.73 -6.90
C ALA A 32 -5.37 -2.29 -7.10
N ILE A 33 -4.51 -2.57 -6.12
CA ILE A 33 -3.06 -2.37 -6.23
C ILE A 33 -2.47 -3.32 -7.29
N GLU A 34 -2.79 -4.61 -7.24
CA GLU A 34 -2.30 -5.63 -8.18
C GLU A 34 -2.80 -5.42 -9.61
N SER A 35 -4.06 -4.98 -9.77
CA SER A 35 -4.61 -4.61 -11.09
C SER A 35 -3.99 -3.33 -11.68
N GLY A 36 -3.20 -2.59 -10.90
CA GLY A 36 -2.58 -1.34 -11.34
C GLY A 36 -3.55 -0.16 -11.37
N LYS A 37 -4.68 -0.23 -10.66
CA LYS A 37 -5.58 0.92 -10.48
C LYS A 37 -5.02 1.92 -9.47
N VAL A 38 -4.10 1.48 -8.61
CA VAL A 38 -3.43 2.32 -7.62
C VAL A 38 -1.99 2.58 -8.07
N HIS A 39 -1.67 3.84 -8.32
CA HIS A 39 -0.33 4.32 -8.63
C HIS A 39 0.15 5.13 -7.42
N CYS A 40 1.31 4.81 -6.85
CA CYS A 40 1.96 5.75 -5.92
C CYS A 40 3.06 6.45 -6.67
N ARG A 41 2.99 7.79 -6.71
CA ARG A 41 3.99 8.66 -7.37
C ARG A 41 4.23 8.35 -8.85
N GLY A 42 3.24 7.79 -9.56
CA GLY A 42 3.31 7.49 -10.99
C GLY A 42 3.90 6.12 -11.36
N GLU A 43 4.35 5.33 -10.38
CA GLU A 43 4.82 3.96 -10.60
C GLU A 43 3.85 2.91 -10.05
N ARG A 44 3.89 1.71 -10.64
CA ARG A 44 3.12 0.55 -10.18
C ARG A 44 3.65 0.12 -8.81
N CYS A 45 2.86 0.37 -7.76
CA CYS A 45 3.24 -0.01 -6.41
C CYS A 45 3.13 -1.51 -6.20
N LYS A 46 4.23 -2.15 -5.82
CA LYS A 46 4.20 -3.52 -5.28
C LYS A 46 3.55 -3.47 -3.89
N PRO A 47 2.72 -4.46 -3.51
CA PRO A 47 1.94 -4.44 -2.27
C PRO A 47 2.74 -4.68 -0.97
N SER A 48 4.02 -4.29 -0.93
CA SER A 48 4.88 -4.32 0.27
C SER A 48 4.73 -3.04 1.07
#